data_AF-A0A7X8IE57-F1
#
_entry.id   AF-A0A7X8IE57-F1
#
_cell.length_a   1.000
_cell.length_b   1.000
_cell.length_c   1.000
_cell.angle_alpha   90.00
_cell.angle_beta   90.00
_cell.angle_gamma   90.00
#
_symmetry.space_group_name_H-M   'P 1'
#
loop_
_entity.id
_entity.type
_entity.pdbx_description
1 polymer ?
#
loop_
_entity_poly.entity_id
_entity_poly.type
_entity_poly.pdbx_seq_one_letter_code
_entity_poly.pdbx_strand_id
1 'polypeptide(L)'
;NGPQAYPIRSVRSGRYKYIWNLNWTAQFTNAATRGEPIVSWRNLAKDNPDIAARVRFYQYRPEEELYDLQDDPWELNNRAGDQSLAPIKTELRKKLLDWMEQQGDKGMDTEMQALFRQKKAEDE
;
A
#
# COMPACT_ATOMS: atom_id res chain seq x y z
N ASN A 1 5.37 -11.20 -9.32
CA ASN A 1 6.75 -10.71 -9.08
C ASN A 1 6.71 -9.19 -9.04
N GLY A 2 6.80 -8.58 -7.86
CA GLY A 2 6.82 -7.12 -7.68
C GLY A 2 8.15 -6.51 -8.18
N PRO A 3 8.37 -5.18 -8.11
CA PRO A 3 9.73 -4.68 -7.96
C PRO A 3 10.39 -5.35 -6.73
N GLN A 4 11.71 -5.35 -6.68
CA GLN A 4 12.46 -5.81 -5.52
C GLN A 4 11.94 -5.05 -4.28
N ALA A 5 11.18 -5.74 -3.42
CA ALA A 5 10.56 -5.22 -2.19
C ALA A 5 9.63 -3.99 -2.36
N TYR A 6 8.30 -4.20 -2.44
CA TYR A 6 7.30 -3.16 -2.12
C TYR A 6 6.56 -3.51 -0.81
N PRO A 7 7.24 -3.47 0.35
CA PRO A 7 6.63 -3.86 1.61
C PRO A 7 5.60 -2.81 2.03
N ILE A 8 4.43 -3.33 2.40
CA ILE A 8 3.30 -2.56 2.87
C ILE A 8 3.02 -3.01 4.30
N ARG A 9 2.73 -2.05 5.17
CA ARG A 9 2.25 -2.28 6.53
C ARG A 9 0.96 -1.53 6.73
N SER A 10 0.05 -2.08 7.51
CA SER A 10 -1.24 -1.43 7.74
C SER A 10 -1.79 -1.76 9.12
N VAL A 11 -2.53 -0.80 9.66
CA VAL A 11 -3.33 -0.99 10.86
C VAL A 11 -4.72 -0.43 10.63
N ARG A 12 -5.73 -1.05 11.24
CA ARG A 12 -7.11 -0.63 11.14
C ARG A 12 -7.70 -0.53 12.54
N SER A 13 -8.45 0.56 12.79
CA SER A 13 -9.38 0.68 13.91
C SER A 13 -10.81 0.37 13.46
N GLY A 14 -11.80 0.60 14.32
CA GLY A 14 -13.20 0.44 13.91
C GLY A 14 -13.58 1.28 12.68
N ARG A 15 -13.14 2.54 12.65
CA ARG A 15 -13.50 3.52 11.61
C ARG A 15 -12.40 3.79 10.59
N TYR A 16 -11.14 3.84 11.01
CA TYR A 16 -10.05 4.29 10.13
C TYR A 16 -9.09 3.17 9.78
N LYS A 17 -8.54 3.20 8.57
CA LYS A 17 -7.42 2.35 8.15
C LYS A 17 -6.24 3.21 7.74
N TYR A 18 -5.08 2.88 8.27
CA TYR A 18 -3.80 3.47 7.90
C TYR A 18 -2.96 2.43 7.18
N ILE A 19 -2.32 2.84 6.08
CA ILE A 19 -1.39 2.04 5.29
C ILE A 19 -0.09 2.85 5.13
N TRP A 20 1.04 2.18 5.33
CA TRP A 20 2.37 2.72 5.10
C TRP A 20 3.07 1.90 4.01
N ASN A 21 3.33 2.57 2.88
CA ASN A 21 4.08 2.04 1.76
C ASN A 21 5.56 2.40 1.95
N LEU A 22 6.35 1.45 2.45
CA LEU A 22 7.74 1.72 2.86
C LEU A 22 8.67 2.02 1.67
N ASN A 23 8.32 1.56 0.46
CA ASN A 23 9.04 1.83 -0.79
C ASN A 23 8.17 2.61 -1.79
N TRP A 24 7.52 3.68 -1.32
CA TRP A 24 6.53 4.44 -2.09
C TRP A 24 7.06 5.09 -3.37
N THR A 25 8.37 5.30 -3.48
CA THR A 25 9.01 5.85 -4.68
C THR A 25 9.06 4.84 -5.83
N ALA A 26 8.98 3.53 -5.53
CA ALA A 26 8.93 2.48 -6.54
C ALA A 26 7.52 2.35 -7.15
N GLN A 27 7.45 1.80 -8.37
CA GLN A 27 6.17 1.46 -8.99
C GLN A 27 5.62 0.17 -8.38
N PHE A 28 4.42 0.22 -7.81
CA PHE A 28 3.73 -0.96 -7.30
C PHE A 28 3.37 -1.91 -8.45
N THR A 29 3.70 -3.20 -8.30
CA THR A 29 3.27 -4.24 -9.24
C THR A 29 2.82 -5.50 -8.52
N ASN A 30 1.78 -6.15 -9.05
CA ASN A 30 1.26 -7.43 -8.60
C ASN A 30 0.66 -8.20 -9.80
N ALA A 31 -0.12 -9.26 -9.55
CA ALA A 31 -0.79 -10.00 -10.62
C ALA A 31 -1.76 -9.13 -11.42
N ALA A 32 -2.53 -8.27 -10.75
CA ALA A 32 -3.50 -7.38 -11.41
C ALA A 32 -2.82 -6.31 -12.27
N THR A 33 -1.62 -5.83 -11.92
CA THR A 33 -0.86 -4.87 -12.76
C THR A 33 -0.21 -5.53 -13.97
N ARG A 34 -0.30 -6.86 -14.11
CA ARG A 34 0.32 -7.65 -15.19
C ARG A 34 -0.70 -8.34 -16.09
N GLY A 35 -1.97 -8.40 -15.70
CA GLY A 35 -3.02 -9.11 -16.42
C GLY A 35 -4.12 -8.20 -16.98
N GLU A 36 -5.19 -8.83 -17.43
CA GLU A 36 -6.38 -8.18 -17.99
C GLU A 36 -6.97 -7.02 -17.17
N PRO A 37 -7.02 -7.06 -15.83
CA PRO A 37 -7.64 -5.97 -15.06
C PRO A 37 -7.05 -4.59 -15.35
N ILE A 38 -5.71 -4.45 -15.35
CA ILE A 38 -5.08 -3.16 -15.63
C ILE A 38 -5.21 -2.76 -17.10
N VAL A 39 -5.30 -3.71 -18.02
CA VAL A 39 -5.50 -3.45 -19.46
C VAL A 39 -6.89 -2.86 -19.69
N SER A 40 -7.91 -3.49 -19.12
CA SER A 40 -9.29 -2.99 -19.14
C SER A 40 -9.38 -1.58 -18.57
N TRP A 41 -8.76 -1.33 -17.40
CA TRP A 41 -8.79 0.00 -16.78
C TRP A 41 -8.04 1.05 -17.60
N ARG A 42 -6.89 0.70 -18.20
CA ARG A 42 -6.15 1.60 -19.10
C ARG A 42 -6.94 1.94 -20.36
N ASN A 43 -7.73 1.01 -20.88
CA ASN A 43 -8.60 1.30 -22.02
C ASN A 43 -9.70 2.30 -21.63
N LEU A 44 -10.36 2.10 -20.49
CA LEU A 44 -11.36 3.05 -19.97
C LEU A 44 -10.75 4.41 -19.62
N ALA A 45 -9.50 4.44 -19.13
CA ALA A 45 -8.77 5.65 -18.79
C ALA A 45 -8.48 6.57 -19.98
N LYS A 46 -8.52 6.07 -21.22
CA LYS A 46 -8.27 6.88 -22.43
C LYS A 46 -9.24 8.04 -22.54
N ASP A 47 -10.50 7.81 -22.16
CA ASP A 47 -11.60 8.76 -22.30
C ASP A 47 -12.13 9.24 -20.95
N ASN A 48 -11.53 8.82 -19.83
CA ASN A 48 -11.97 9.15 -18.48
C ASN A 48 -10.79 9.54 -17.56
N PRO A 49 -10.58 10.83 -17.29
CA PRO A 49 -9.50 11.34 -16.43
C PRO A 49 -9.52 10.79 -15.00
N ASP A 50 -10.70 10.52 -14.43
CA ASP A 50 -10.81 10.00 -13.06
C ASP A 50 -10.32 8.54 -12.99
N ILE A 51 -10.63 7.75 -14.03
CA ILE A 51 -10.10 6.39 -14.16
C ILE A 51 -8.59 6.43 -14.43
N ALA A 52 -8.12 7.38 -15.25
CA ALA A 52 -6.68 7.57 -15.47
C ALA A 52 -5.94 7.89 -14.16
N ALA A 53 -6.50 8.79 -13.33
CA ALA A 53 -5.96 9.11 -12.01
C ALA A 53 -5.95 7.87 -11.10
N ARG A 54 -7.01 7.04 -11.13
CA ARG A 54 -7.08 5.79 -10.35
C ARG A 54 -6.04 4.76 -10.78
N VAL A 55 -5.88 4.54 -12.08
CA VAL A 55 -4.84 3.65 -12.64
C VAL A 55 -3.46 4.12 -12.21
N ARG A 56 -3.20 5.43 -12.29
CA ARG A 56 -1.93 6.02 -11.84
C ARG A 56 -1.73 5.82 -10.34
N PHE A 57 -2.73 6.12 -9.52
CA PHE A 57 -2.66 5.96 -8.06
C PHE A 57 -2.35 4.51 -7.67
N TYR A 58 -2.98 3.54 -8.34
CA TYR A 58 -2.77 2.12 -8.05
C TYR A 58 -1.31 1.67 -8.30
N GLN A 59 -0.63 2.25 -9.29
CA GLN A 59 0.76 1.93 -9.60
C GLN A 59 1.78 2.84 -8.89
N TYR A 60 1.39 4.05 -8.50
CA TYR A 60 2.23 5.05 -7.83
C TYR A 60 1.55 5.52 -6.55
N ARG A 61 1.63 4.66 -5.53
CA ARG A 61 0.98 4.87 -4.25
C ARG A 61 1.83 5.81 -3.38
N PRO A 62 1.21 6.74 -2.63
CA PRO A 62 1.94 7.66 -1.74
C PRO A 62 2.54 6.91 -0.55
N GLU A 63 3.45 7.54 0.20
CA GLU A 63 4.02 6.93 1.41
C GLU A 63 2.93 6.51 2.40
N GLU A 64 2.03 7.43 2.72
CA GLU A 64 0.99 7.24 3.72
C GLU A 64 -0.39 7.28 3.06
N GLU A 65 -1.24 6.32 3.43
CA GLU A 65 -2.66 6.32 3.09
C GLU A 65 -3.49 6.23 4.37
N LEU A 66 -4.53 7.07 4.47
CA LEU A 66 -5.49 7.06 5.57
C LEU A 66 -6.90 7.12 5.00
N TYR A 67 -7.73 6.14 5.36
CA TYR A 67 -9.10 6.02 4.88
C TYR A 67 -10.08 6.02 6.04
N ASP A 68 -11.16 6.77 5.89
CA ASP A 68 -12.34 6.69 6.76
C ASP A 68 -13.28 5.65 6.19
N LEU A 69 -13.31 4.46 6.76
CA LEU A 69 -14.06 3.32 6.22
C LEU A 69 -15.57 3.44 6.43
N GLN A 70 -16.01 4.38 7.28
CA GLN A 70 -17.43 4.65 7.47
C GLN A 70 -17.97 5.51 6.33
N ASP A 71 -17.23 6.56 5.97
CA ASP A 71 -17.63 7.51 4.92
C ASP A 71 -17.14 7.09 3.51
N ASP A 72 -16.06 6.31 3.45
CA ASP A 72 -15.40 5.82 2.23
C ASP A 72 -15.08 4.31 2.35
N PRO A 73 -16.10 3.43 2.27
CA PRO A 73 -15.93 1.98 2.44
C PRO A 73 -15.07 1.34 1.33
N TRP A 74 -14.87 2.05 0.22
CA TRP A 74 -14.11 1.59 -0.94
C TRP A 74 -12.68 2.12 -0.98
N GLU A 75 -12.25 2.88 0.05
CA GLU A 75 -10.88 3.39 0.18
C GLU A 75 -10.43 4.21 -1.05
N LEU A 76 -11.36 5.01 -1.59
CA LEU A 76 -11.15 5.76 -2.82
C LEU A 76 -10.52 7.13 -2.57
N ASN A 77 -10.62 7.66 -1.36
CA ASN A 77 -10.23 9.01 -0.98
C ASN A 77 -9.17 8.96 0.12
N ASN A 78 -7.89 9.06 -0.26
CA ASN A 78 -6.81 9.12 0.71
C ASN A 78 -6.82 10.45 1.47
N ARG A 79 -6.94 10.39 2.80
CA ARG A 79 -6.96 11.53 3.73
C ARG A 79 -5.68 11.70 4.54
N ALA A 80 -4.58 11.04 4.17
CA ALA A 80 -3.32 11.11 4.93
C ALA A 80 -2.70 12.53 5.01
N GLY A 81 -3.06 13.41 4.06
CA GLY A 81 -2.66 14.83 4.05
C GLY A 81 -3.67 15.77 4.72
N ASP A 82 -4.80 15.27 5.21
CA ASP A 82 -5.84 16.06 5.87
C ASP A 82 -5.38 16.45 7.27
N GLN A 83 -5.13 17.74 7.51
CA GLN A 83 -4.66 18.23 8.80
C GLN A 83 -5.65 17.98 9.94
N SER A 84 -6.95 17.90 9.64
CA SER A 84 -7.97 17.61 10.66
C SER A 84 -7.87 16.17 11.19
N LEU A 85 -7.30 15.24 10.40
CA LEU A 85 -7.12 13.84 10.77
C LEU A 85 -5.68 13.52 11.20
N ALA A 86 -4.80 14.52 11.32
CA ALA A 86 -3.42 14.33 11.75
C ALA A 86 -3.30 13.58 13.11
N PRO A 87 -4.14 13.86 14.13
CA PRO A 87 -4.09 13.10 15.39
C PRO A 87 -4.38 11.60 15.19
N ILE A 88 -5.37 11.27 14.36
CA ILE A 88 -5.76 9.89 14.05
C ILE A 88 -4.63 9.17 13.30
N LYS A 89 -4.04 9.84 12.31
CA LYS A 89 -2.89 9.29 11.57
C LYS A 89 -1.74 8.96 12.51
N THR A 90 -1.38 9.89 13.40
CA THR A 90 -0.30 9.72 14.38
C THR A 90 -0.58 8.55 15.34
N GLU A 91 -1.81 8.45 15.85
CA GLU A 91 -2.21 7.35 16.73
C GLU A 91 -2.07 5.99 16.05
N LEU A 92 -2.61 5.85 14.82
CA LEU A 92 -2.53 4.62 14.06
C LEU A 92 -1.09 4.29 13.68
N ARG A 93 -0.31 5.28 13.25
CA ARG A 93 1.12 5.08 12.94
C ARG A 93 1.88 4.56 14.16
N LYS A 94 1.62 5.12 15.35
CA LYS A 94 2.21 4.62 16.59
C LYS A 94 1.83 3.17 16.85
N LYS A 95 0.54 2.82 16.78
CA LYS A 95 0.05 1.43 16.97
C LYS A 95 0.70 0.46 16.00
N LEU A 96 0.88 0.88 14.74
CA LEU A 96 1.55 0.07 13.73
C LEU A 96 3.03 -0.16 14.09
N LEU A 97 3.74 0.89 14.49
CA LEU A 97 5.14 0.81 14.90
C LEU A 97 5.33 -0.07 16.14
N ASP A 98 4.49 0.11 17.17
CA ASP A 98 4.54 -0.70 18.39
C ASP A 98 4.33 -2.20 18.06
N TRP A 99 3.40 -2.50 17.15
CA TRP A 99 3.16 -3.88 16.70
C TRP A 99 4.32 -4.43 15.87
N MET A 100 4.88 -3.64 14.96
CA MET A 100 6.07 -4.01 14.19
C MET A 100 7.24 -4.37 15.12
N GLU A 101 7.51 -3.54 16.13
CA GLU A 101 8.54 -3.80 17.13
C GLU A 101 8.27 -5.12 17.88
N GLN A 102 7.03 -5.35 18.30
CA GLN A 102 6.63 -6.60 18.96
C GLN A 102 6.88 -7.84 18.09
N GLN A 103 6.72 -7.74 16.76
CA GLN A 103 6.98 -8.84 15.83
C GLN A 103 8.46 -8.96 15.42
N GLY A 104 9.33 -8.06 15.88
CA GLY A 104 10.70 -7.95 15.40
C GLY A 104 10.80 -7.50 13.94
N ASP A 105 9.78 -6.79 13.44
CA ASP A 105 9.72 -6.25 12.09
C ASP A 105 10.44 -4.90 12.00
N LYS A 106 11.58 -4.91 11.31
CA LYS A 106 12.45 -3.76 11.06
C LYS A 106 12.10 -3.04 9.75
N GLY A 107 10.91 -3.29 9.18
CA GLY A 107 10.46 -2.68 7.94
C GLY A 107 11.25 -3.18 6.72
N MET A 108 11.96 -2.28 6.04
CA MET A 108 12.73 -2.60 4.84
C MET A 108 13.79 -3.67 5.10
N ASP A 109 14.47 -3.63 6.24
CA ASP A 109 15.50 -4.62 6.58
C ASP A 109 14.92 -6.03 6.69
N THR A 110 13.73 -6.16 7.29
CA THR A 110 13.02 -7.43 7.38
C THR A 110 12.62 -7.95 6.01
N GLU A 111 12.16 -7.07 5.12
CA GLU A 111 11.82 -7.42 3.75
C GLU A 111 13.04 -7.91 2.95
N MET A 112 14.18 -7.22 3.06
CA MET A 112 15.41 -7.61 2.38
C MET A 112 15.96 -8.95 2.91
N GLN A 113 15.82 -9.20 4.21
CA GLN A 113 16.20 -10.48 4.80
C GLN A 113 15.29 -11.64 4.37
N ALA A 114 14.02 -11.37 4.05
CA ALA A 114 13.06 -12.41 3.65
C ALA A 114 13.51 -13.15 2.37
N LEU A 115 14.16 -12.45 1.43
CA LEU A 115 14.72 -13.05 0.21
C LEU A 115 15.76 -14.15 0.50
N PHE A 116 16.48 -14.05 1.62
CA PHE A 116 17.46 -15.06 2.03
C PHE A 116 16.83 -16.21 2.84
N ARG A 117 15.60 -16.04 3.34
CA ARG A 117 14.86 -17.06 4.13
C ARG A 117 13.98 -17.95 3.25
N GLN A 118 13.55 -17.46 2.09
CA GLN A 118 12.95 -18.31 1.07
C GLN A 118 14.04 -19.23 0.52
N LYS A 119 14.01 -20.51 0.89
CA LYS A 119 14.72 -21.54 0.11
C LYS A 119 14.32 -21.33 -1.35
N LYS A 120 15.30 -21.13 -2.23
CA LYS A 120 15.08 -21.37 -3.65
C LYS A 120 14.44 -22.76 -3.72
N ALA A 121 13.27 -22.88 -4.36
CA ALA A 121 12.87 -24.19 -4.85
C ALA A 121 14.04 -24.65 -5.73
N GLU A 122 14.69 -25.74 -5.35
CA GLU A 122 15.67 -26.39 -6.20
C GLU A 122 14.89 -26.81 -7.45
N ASP A 123 15.36 -26.34 -8.61
CA ASP A 123 14.80 -26.75 -9.90
C ASP A 123 15.04 -28.28 -10.03
N GLU A 124 13.98 -29.09 -9.88
CA GLU A 124 13.94 -30.50 -10.29
C GLU A 124 13.51 -30.63 -11.76
#